data_AF-A0A7C3EFJ4-F1
#
_entry.id   AF-A0A7C3EFJ4-F1
#
_cell.length_a   1.000
_cell.length_b   1.000
_cell.length_c   1.000
_cell.angle_alpha   90.00
_cell.angle_beta   90.00
_cell.angle_gamma   90.00
#
_symmetry.space_group_name_H-M   'P 1'
#
loop_
_entity.id
_entity.type
_entity.pdbx_description
1 polymer ?
#
loop_
_entity_poly.entity_id
_entity_poly.type
_entity_poly.pdbx_seq_one_letter_code
_entity_poly.pdbx_strand_id
1 'polypeptide(L)' 'MGDCNGDDSVTIDELIRGVNILLERIDVSACMAMDADGDGSVTVDEIVIAVGFALDGCP' A
#
# COMPACT_ATOMS: atom_id res chain seq x y z
N MET A 1 1.21 6.97 2.42
CA MET A 1 1.00 6.01 1.31
C MET A 1 1.13 4.62 1.90
N GLY A 2 0.28 3.67 1.49
CA GLY A 2 0.23 2.35 2.09
C GLY A 2 -0.43 2.27 3.48
N ASP A 3 -0.83 3.39 4.07
CA ASP A 3 -1.69 3.45 5.26
C ASP A 3 -3.14 3.27 4.81
N CYS A 4 -3.61 2.02 4.88
CA CYS A 4 -4.93 1.63 4.42
C CYS A 4 -6.01 1.94 5.44
N ASN A 5 -5.63 2.11 6.70
CA ASN A 5 -6.56 2.20 7.81
C ASN A 5 -6.68 3.64 8.37
N GLY A 6 -5.77 4.53 7.98
CA GLY A 6 -5.73 5.95 8.32
C GLY A 6 -5.19 6.22 9.73
N ASP A 7 -4.28 5.38 10.24
CA ASP A 7 -3.69 5.54 11.58
C ASP A 7 -2.30 6.21 11.58
N ASP A 8 -1.94 6.85 10.47
CA ASP A 8 -0.67 7.55 10.26
C ASP A 8 0.55 6.62 10.37
N SER A 9 0.34 5.32 10.17
CA SER A 9 1.38 4.29 10.19
C SER A 9 1.21 3.33 9.02
N VAL A 10 2.31 2.72 8.58
CA VAL A 10 2.27 1.61 7.63
C VAL A 10 2.75 0.34 8.34
N THR A 11 1.84 -0.61 8.47
CA THR A 11 2.05 -1.89 9.15
C THR A 11 2.28 -3.02 8.16
N ILE A 12 2.80 -4.15 8.66
CA ILE A 12 2.98 -5.36 7.83
C ILE A 12 1.64 -5.88 7.28
N ASP A 13 0.53 -5.73 8.03
CA ASP A 13 -0.80 -6.13 7.56
C ASP A 13 -1.16 -5.37 6.28
N GLU A 14 -0.88 -4.08 6.24
CA GLU A 14 -1.15 -3.22 5.09
C GLU A 14 -0.25 -3.59 3.91
N LEU A 15 1.04 -3.85 4.14
CA LEU A 15 1.94 -4.36 3.10
C LEU A 15 1.45 -5.68 2.50
N ILE A 16 0.98 -6.62 3.33
CA ILE A 16 0.38 -7.88 2.86
C ILE A 16 -0.86 -7.59 2.02
N ARG A 17 -1.67 -6.61 2.42
CA ARG A 17 -2.84 -6.17 1.66
C ARG A 17 -2.46 -5.61 0.29
N GLY A 18 -1.45 -4.74 0.24
CA GLY A 18 -0.87 -4.23 -1.01
C GLY A 18 -0.36 -5.34 -1.92
N VAL A 19 0.37 -6.33 -1.39
CA VAL A 19 0.83 -7.49 -2.17
C VAL A 19 -0.35 -8.31 -2.73
N ASN A 20 -1.46 -8.44 -2.00
CA ASN A 20 -2.65 -9.10 -2.54
C ASN A 20 -3.32 -8.29 -3.66
N ILE A 21 -3.28 -6.96 -3.61
CA ILE A 21 -3.76 -6.09 -4.70
C ILE A 21 -2.84 -6.25 -5.93
N LEU A 22 -1.52 -6.20 -5.73
CA LEU A 22 -0.51 -6.41 -6.79
C LEU A 22 -0.65 -7.76 -7.51
N LEU A 23 -1.06 -8.80 -6.77
CA LEU A 23 -1.30 -10.14 -7.31
C LEU A 23 -2.72 -10.30 -7.88
N GLU A 24 -3.49 -9.22 -8.00
CA GLU A 24 -4.88 -9.18 -8.48
C GLU A 24 -5.82 -10.13 -7.70
N ARG A 25 -5.50 -10.42 -6.42
CA ARG A 25 -6.32 -11.29 -5.56
C ARG A 25 -7.49 -10.55 -4.93
N ILE A 26 -7.32 -9.24 -4.71
CA ILE A 26 -8.34 -8.32 -4.21
C ILE A 26 -8.26 -7.02 -5.00
N ASP A 27 -9.37 -6.28 -5.04
CA ASP A 27 -9.49 -5.03 -5.77
C ASP A 27 -8.74 -3.87 -5.07
N VAL A 28 -8.24 -2.91 -5.84
CA VAL A 28 -7.52 -1.71 -5.33
C VAL A 28 -8.37 -0.89 -4.35
N SER A 29 -9.70 -0.94 -4.45
CA SER A 29 -10.62 -0.33 -3.48
C SER A 29 -10.46 -0.86 -2.05
N ALA A 30 -9.83 -2.03 -1.86
CA ALA A 30 -9.50 -2.54 -0.54
C ALA A 30 -8.43 -1.71 0.19
N CYS A 31 -7.61 -0.96 -0.56
CA CYS A 31 -6.67 0.03 -0.04
C CYS A 31 -6.21 0.99 -1.15
N MET A 32 -6.97 2.07 -1.38
CA MET A 32 -6.59 3.09 -2.38
C MET A 32 -5.28 3.80 -2.02
N ALA A 33 -4.86 3.78 -0.75
CA ALA A 33 -3.59 4.38 -0.34
C ALA A 33 -2.35 3.65 -0.88
N MET A 34 -2.50 2.42 -1.38
CA MET A 34 -1.44 1.65 -2.03
C MET A 34 -1.24 2.00 -3.51
N ASP A 35 -2.26 2.56 -4.15
CA ASP A 35 -2.22 3.05 -5.54
C ASP A 35 -1.78 4.52 -5.50
N ALA A 36 -0.47 4.70 -5.62
CA ALA A 36 0.25 5.95 -5.42
C ALA A 36 0.02 6.95 -6.54
N ASP A 37 -0.03 6.43 -7.78
CA ASP A 37 -0.15 7.23 -8.98
C ASP A 37 -1.60 7.35 -9.46
N GLY A 38 -2.51 6.58 -8.89
CA GLY A 38 -3.95 6.62 -9.14
C GLY A 38 -4.33 5.96 -10.46
N ASP A 39 -3.51 5.03 -10.98
CA ASP A 39 -3.77 4.35 -12.25
C ASP A 39 -4.76 3.18 -12.13
N GLY A 40 -5.17 2.85 -10.90
CA GLY A 40 -6.12 1.78 -10.59
C GLY A 40 -5.47 0.41 -10.41
N SER A 41 -4.13 0.35 -10.38
CA SER A 41 -3.36 -0.86 -10.13
C SER A 41 -2.38 -0.67 -8.98
N VAL A 42 -1.78 -1.77 -8.50
CA VAL A 42 -0.67 -1.70 -7.54
C VAL A 42 0.52 -2.44 -8.12
N THR A 43 1.65 -1.76 -8.19
CA THR A 43 2.91 -2.18 -8.80
C THR A 43 3.99 -2.34 -7.74
N VAL A 44 5.11 -2.97 -8.12
CA VAL A 44 6.18 -3.31 -7.17
C VAL A 44 6.82 -2.04 -6.59
N ASP A 45 6.97 -0.98 -7.38
CA ASP A 45 7.56 0.27 -6.92
C ASP A 45 6.70 0.95 -5.85
N GLU A 46 5.38 0.86 -5.92
CA GLU A 46 4.48 1.36 -4.88
C GLU A 46 4.61 0.56 -3.58
N ILE A 47 4.77 -0.76 -3.68
CA ILE A 47 5.07 -1.60 -2.50
C ILE A 47 6.41 -1.22 -1.89
N VAL A 48 7.43 -0.93 -2.69
CA VAL A 48 8.75 -0.50 -2.19
C VAL A 48 8.64 0.85 -1.47
N ILE A 49 7.85 1.79 -1.98
CA ILE A 49 7.59 3.07 -1.32
C ILE A 49 6.86 2.85 0.02
N ALA A 50 5.85 2.00 0.06
CA ALA A 50 5.12 1.66 1.29
C ALA A 50 6.04 1.01 2.35
N VAL A 51 6.97 0.14 1.93
CA VAL A 51 8.00 -0.42 2.83
C VAL A 51 8.88 0.69 3.41
N GLY A 52 9.25 1.69 2.60
CA GLY A 52 9.96 2.88 3.09
C GLY A 52 9.20 3.58 4.22
N PHE A 53 7.90 3.81 4.05
CA PHE A 53 7.05 4.42 5.09
C PHE A 53 6.88 3.53 6.33
N ALA A 54 6.89 2.20 6.17
CA ALA A 54 6.86 1.28 7.31
C ALA A 54 8.16 1.29 8.13
N LEU A 55 9.31 1.60 7.50
CA LEU A 55 10.62 1.62 8.15
C LEU A 55 10.97 2.99 8.73
N ASP A 56 10.72 4.05 7.96
CA ASP A 56 11.16 5.42 8.27
C ASP A 56 10.03 6.28 8.88
N GLY A 57 8.79 5.76 8.88
CA GLY A 57 7.58 6.46 9.33
C GLY A 57 6.88 7.20 8.19
N CYS A 58 5.57 7.42 8.35
CA CYS A 58 4.78 8.23 7.43
C CYS A 58 4.94 9.73 7.81
N PRO A 59 5.30 10.62 6.86
CA PRO A 59 5.38 12.07 7.12
C PRO A 59 4.02 12.73 7.31
#